data_AF-A0A2N2EXH9-F1
#
_entry.id   AF-A0A2N2EXH9-F1
#
_cell.length_a   1.000
_cell.length_b   1.000
_cell.length_c   1.000
_cell.angle_alpha   90.00
_cell.angle_beta   90.00
_cell.angle_gamma   90.00
#
_symmetry.space_group_name_H-M   'P 1'
#
loop_
_entity.id
_entity.type
_entity.pdbx_description
1 polymer ?
#
loop_
_entity_poly.entity_id
_entity_poly.type
_entity_poly.pdbx_seq_one_letter_code
_entity_poly.pdbx_strand_id
1 'polypeptide(L)'
;MKNRAAIVSTALALLISPAFVSAGIFFEKEPFTSWGFSPGYKTGDKLYFIANYALRRRAKGIAAFPDGGIPKTNFAKTYFCSFDTVENKLDILAHLGDERLPGGISGGVVYPTVKFNLKKGVFYAAYRIKKHSNTGPDTYGMFSWDMEKRRLVKIQTELQESFFEEHFGHGEAEPEMLAHYKMYRLVKEIPLEEWGLPTVLDYCKKSDSAYAKDLILLRGDYSYRLLVIDKLGRELSADGIRDILAKMEKRKNKLRSYEKMRYDMLSKETREALEGLLKNK
;
A
#
# COMPACT_ATOMS: atom_id res chain seq x y z
N MET A 1 -70.12 17.62 21.37
CA MET A 1 -69.56 16.40 22.00
C MET A 1 -68.40 15.91 21.15
N LYS A 2 -67.27 15.60 21.81
CA LYS A 2 -65.94 15.44 21.21
C LYS A 2 -65.79 14.07 20.53
N ASN A 3 -65.51 14.05 19.23
CA ASN A 3 -64.93 12.89 18.56
C ASN A 3 -63.41 13.08 18.46
N ARG A 4 -62.68 12.41 19.35
CA ARG A 4 -61.23 12.18 19.23
C ARG A 4 -61.05 10.69 18.96
N ALA A 5 -60.95 10.31 17.69
CA ALA A 5 -60.42 9.02 17.31
C ALA A 5 -58.91 9.17 17.14
N ALA A 6 -58.18 8.44 17.97
CA ALA A 6 -56.74 8.46 18.08
C ALA A 6 -56.08 7.90 16.81
N ILE A 7 -55.25 8.73 16.17
CA ILE A 7 -54.23 8.26 15.24
C ILE A 7 -53.11 7.66 16.10
N VAL A 8 -53.10 6.34 16.24
CA VAL A 8 -51.94 5.61 16.75
C VAL A 8 -50.91 5.62 15.62
N SER A 9 -50.06 6.65 15.61
CA SER A 9 -48.89 6.70 14.75
C SER A 9 -47.88 5.68 15.29
N THR A 10 -47.76 4.55 14.61
CA THR A 10 -46.72 3.56 14.83
C THR A 10 -45.38 4.19 14.43
N ALA A 11 -44.80 4.96 15.34
CA ALA A 11 -43.40 5.34 15.27
C ALA A 11 -42.58 4.07 15.50
N LEU A 12 -42.34 3.32 14.43
CA LEU A 12 -41.35 2.26 14.37
C LEU A 12 -39.99 2.92 14.51
N ALA A 13 -39.60 3.21 15.76
CA ALA A 13 -38.27 3.59 16.13
C ALA A 13 -37.34 2.43 15.72
N LEU A 14 -36.74 2.56 14.55
CA LEU A 14 -35.51 1.87 14.17
C LEU A 14 -34.41 2.33 15.13
N LEU A 15 -34.47 1.84 16.36
CA LEU A 15 -33.34 1.77 17.28
C LEU A 15 -32.37 0.74 16.70
N ILE A 16 -31.69 1.13 15.63
CA ILE A 16 -30.44 0.49 15.22
C ILE A 16 -29.49 0.79 16.37
N SER A 17 -29.34 -0.18 17.28
CA SER A 17 -28.28 -0.15 18.28
C SER A 17 -26.96 0.18 17.58
N PRO A 18 -26.26 1.28 17.93
CA PRO A 18 -24.96 1.62 17.35
C PRO A 18 -23.82 0.73 17.91
N ALA A 19 -24.16 -0.44 18.46
CA ALA A 19 -23.21 -1.40 18.95
C ALA A 19 -22.69 -2.23 17.77
N PHE A 20 -21.52 -1.85 17.24
CA PHE A 20 -20.67 -2.72 16.43
C PHE A 20 -21.37 -3.41 15.25
N VAL A 21 -21.98 -2.63 14.36
CA VAL A 21 -22.10 -3.02 12.95
C VAL A 21 -20.68 -3.08 12.42
N SER A 22 -20.07 -4.25 12.61
CA SER A 22 -18.64 -4.48 12.47
C SER A 22 -18.16 -3.93 11.13
N ALA A 23 -16.97 -3.31 11.13
CA ALA A 23 -16.32 -2.81 9.92
C ALA A 23 -16.22 -3.83 8.77
N GLY A 24 -16.54 -5.11 9.02
CA GLY A 24 -16.70 -6.14 8.02
C GLY A 24 -17.96 -6.07 7.15
N ILE A 25 -18.92 -5.16 7.36
CA ILE A 25 -20.05 -4.98 6.44
C ILE A 25 -19.68 -4.07 5.27
N PHE A 26 -18.95 -2.99 5.54
CA PHE A 26 -18.63 -1.97 4.54
C PHE A 26 -17.25 -2.13 3.89
N PHE A 27 -16.39 -3.01 4.41
CA PHE A 27 -15.06 -3.24 3.86
C PHE A 27 -14.76 -4.73 3.68
N GLU A 28 -13.92 -5.05 2.69
CA GLU A 28 -13.31 -6.37 2.53
C GLU A 28 -12.51 -6.74 3.78
N LYS A 29 -12.40 -8.05 4.05
CA LYS A 29 -11.64 -8.52 5.22
C LYS A 29 -10.14 -8.54 4.90
N GLU A 30 -9.82 -8.81 3.65
CA GLU A 30 -8.48 -8.92 3.09
C GLU A 30 -7.93 -7.51 2.84
N PRO A 31 -6.85 -7.12 3.54
CA PRO A 31 -6.16 -5.88 3.20
C PRO A 31 -5.33 -6.09 1.94
N PHE A 32 -5.09 -4.99 1.23
CA PHE A 32 -4.21 -4.93 0.08
C PHE A 32 -3.11 -3.90 0.34
N THR A 33 -1.97 -4.11 -0.30
CA THR A 33 -0.81 -3.21 -0.22
C THR A 33 -0.88 -2.17 -1.34
N SER A 34 -0.44 -0.96 -1.06
CA SER A 34 -0.25 0.09 -2.06
C SER A 34 1.09 0.73 -1.83
N TRP A 35 1.87 0.83 -2.90
CA TRP A 35 3.17 1.47 -2.92
C TRP A 35 3.16 2.69 -3.83
N GLY A 36 3.92 3.71 -3.44
CA GLY A 36 4.28 4.84 -4.29
C GLY A 36 5.75 5.16 -4.11
N PHE A 37 6.48 5.37 -5.20
CA PHE A 37 7.91 5.68 -5.18
C PHE A 37 8.19 6.96 -5.94
N SER A 38 8.98 7.86 -5.37
CA SER A 38 9.54 8.99 -6.13
C SER A 38 10.59 8.51 -7.14
N PRO A 39 11.05 9.38 -8.06
CA PRO A 39 12.35 9.20 -8.69
C PRO A 39 13.46 9.03 -7.63
N GLY A 40 14.53 8.33 -7.98
CA GLY A 40 15.69 8.13 -7.12
C GLY A 40 16.81 9.10 -7.46
N TYR A 41 17.33 9.81 -6.47
CA TYR A 41 18.53 10.62 -6.60
C TYR A 41 19.76 9.72 -6.49
N LYS A 42 20.60 9.69 -7.53
CA LYS A 42 21.79 8.84 -7.56
C LYS A 42 23.03 9.59 -7.08
N THR A 43 23.79 8.97 -6.18
CA THR A 43 25.10 9.44 -5.76
C THR A 43 26.00 8.25 -5.46
N GLY A 44 27.05 8.07 -6.27
CA GLY A 44 27.84 6.84 -6.31
C GLY A 44 26.95 5.62 -6.55
N ASP A 45 27.08 4.62 -5.70
CA ASP A 45 26.33 3.36 -5.76
C ASP A 45 25.00 3.40 -5.01
N LYS A 46 24.60 4.57 -4.48
CA LYS A 46 23.39 4.74 -3.69
C LYS A 46 22.32 5.53 -4.42
N LEU A 47 21.08 5.06 -4.25
CA LEU A 47 19.87 5.74 -4.69
C LEU A 47 19.08 6.21 -3.47
N TYR A 48 18.74 7.49 -3.42
CA TYR A 48 17.92 8.08 -2.36
C TYR A 48 16.54 8.42 -2.91
N PHE A 49 15.49 8.01 -2.22
CA PHE A 49 14.13 8.16 -2.73
C PHE A 49 13.12 8.21 -1.59
N ILE A 50 11.91 8.65 -1.92
CA ILE A 50 10.78 8.65 -1.01
C ILE A 50 9.85 7.49 -1.39
N ALA A 51 9.50 6.69 -0.39
CA ALA A 51 8.55 5.60 -0.52
C ALA A 51 7.30 5.86 0.33
N ASN A 52 6.12 5.75 -0.26
CA ASN A 52 4.86 5.67 0.46
C ASN A 52 4.39 4.22 0.50
N TYR A 53 4.09 3.74 1.70
CA TYR A 53 3.52 2.42 1.91
C TYR A 53 2.17 2.55 2.61
N ALA A 54 1.16 1.86 2.11
CA ALA A 54 -0.15 1.81 2.73
C ALA A 54 -0.77 0.41 2.71
N LEU A 55 -1.44 0.10 3.82
CA LEU A 55 -2.32 -1.05 3.97
C LEU A 55 -3.76 -0.56 4.03
N ARG A 56 -4.58 -1.10 3.13
CA ARG A 56 -5.96 -0.64 2.93
C ARG A 56 -6.91 -1.81 2.82
N ARG A 57 -8.19 -1.58 3.11
CA ARG A 57 -9.28 -2.51 2.83
C ARG A 57 -10.24 -1.87 1.85
N ARG A 58 -10.57 -2.59 0.78
CA ARG A 58 -11.49 -2.10 -0.25
C ARG A 58 -12.86 -1.89 0.37
N ALA A 59 -13.53 -0.82 -0.03
CA ALA A 59 -14.94 -0.66 0.31
C ALA A 59 -15.76 -1.74 -0.42
N LYS A 60 -16.88 -2.14 0.17
CA LYS A 60 -17.81 -3.11 -0.42
C LYS A 60 -19.26 -2.73 -0.09
N GLY A 61 -20.20 -3.34 -0.81
CA GLY A 61 -21.62 -3.01 -0.68
C GLY A 61 -21.86 -1.53 -1.02
N ILE A 62 -22.71 -0.86 -0.23
CA ILE A 62 -23.05 0.55 -0.47
C ILE A 62 -21.84 1.49 -0.34
N ALA A 63 -20.84 1.14 0.48
CA ALA A 63 -19.64 1.96 0.65
C ALA A 63 -18.75 1.97 -0.60
N ALA A 64 -18.97 1.05 -1.56
CA ALA A 64 -18.24 1.01 -2.82
C ALA A 64 -18.83 1.93 -3.90
N PHE A 65 -19.98 2.58 -3.69
CA PHE A 65 -20.55 3.52 -4.66
C PHE A 65 -19.98 4.95 -4.46
N PRO A 66 -19.80 5.74 -5.53
CA PRO A 66 -20.03 5.41 -6.95
C PRO A 66 -18.87 4.69 -7.64
N ASP A 67 -17.62 4.90 -7.21
CA ASP A 67 -16.40 4.50 -7.95
C ASP A 67 -15.49 3.54 -7.16
N GLY A 68 -16.04 2.46 -6.63
CA GLY A 68 -15.31 1.54 -5.75
C GLY A 68 -15.13 2.04 -4.31
N GLY A 69 -15.60 3.26 -4.02
CA GLY A 69 -15.62 3.85 -2.69
C GLY A 69 -14.25 4.29 -2.17
N ILE A 70 -14.25 4.88 -0.97
CA ILE A 70 -13.00 5.24 -0.28
C ILE A 70 -12.53 4.03 0.53
N PRO A 71 -11.35 3.45 0.23
CA PRO A 71 -10.86 2.32 1.00
C PRO A 71 -10.53 2.75 2.44
N LYS A 72 -10.82 1.88 3.40
CA LYS A 72 -10.38 2.08 4.79
C LYS A 72 -8.87 1.91 4.85
N THR A 73 -8.18 2.88 5.42
CA THR A 73 -6.73 2.80 5.62
C THR A 73 -6.44 2.27 7.02
N ASN A 74 -5.67 1.18 7.07
CA ASN A 74 -5.20 0.56 8.30
C ASN A 74 -3.80 1.07 8.68
N PHE A 75 -2.98 1.31 7.66
CA PHE A 75 -1.64 1.85 7.78
C PHE A 75 -1.35 2.73 6.57
N ALA A 76 -0.71 3.87 6.77
CA ALA A 76 -0.14 4.67 5.69
C ALA A 76 0.99 5.50 6.27
N LYS A 77 2.19 5.36 5.70
CA LYS A 77 3.38 6.08 6.12
C LYS A 77 4.24 6.40 4.92
N THR A 78 4.95 7.51 5.01
CA THR A 78 5.91 7.96 4.00
C THR A 78 7.30 7.97 4.60
N TYR A 79 8.25 7.42 3.85
CA TYR A 79 9.61 7.16 4.28
C TYR A 79 10.61 7.79 3.32
N PHE A 80 11.73 8.24 3.87
CA PHE A 80 12.94 8.51 3.11
C PHE A 80 13.83 7.27 3.19
N CYS A 81 14.24 6.75 2.05
CA CYS A 81 14.97 5.50 1.92
C CYS A 81 16.26 5.69 1.12
N SER A 82 17.25 4.84 1.39
CA SER A 82 18.37 4.60 0.49
C SER A 82 18.36 3.16 0.00
N PHE A 83 18.80 2.95 -1.23
CA PHE A 83 19.05 1.64 -1.80
C PHE A 83 20.49 1.58 -2.33
N ASP A 84 21.24 0.61 -1.84
CA ASP A 84 22.59 0.31 -2.30
C ASP A 84 22.51 -0.64 -3.50
N THR A 85 22.99 -0.17 -4.65
CA THR A 85 22.88 -0.91 -5.91
C THR A 85 23.90 -2.04 -6.05
N VAL A 86 24.95 -2.06 -5.22
CA VAL A 86 25.98 -3.10 -5.21
C VAL A 86 25.61 -4.19 -4.23
N GLU A 87 25.24 -3.81 -3.01
CA GLU A 87 24.83 -4.76 -1.96
C GLU A 87 23.39 -5.27 -2.14
N ASN A 88 22.63 -4.67 -3.07
CA ASN A 88 21.19 -4.91 -3.25
C ASN A 88 20.41 -4.76 -1.93
N LYS A 89 20.75 -3.71 -1.17
CA LYS A 89 20.27 -3.51 0.20
C LYS A 89 19.46 -2.24 0.32
N LEU A 90 18.30 -2.35 0.97
CA LEU A 90 17.44 -1.22 1.30
C LEU A 90 17.60 -0.81 2.76
N ASP A 91 17.69 0.50 2.99
CA ASP A 91 17.62 1.10 4.32
C ASP A 91 16.52 2.17 4.38
N ILE A 92 15.65 2.08 5.39
CA ILE A 92 14.76 3.19 5.76
C ILE A 92 15.57 4.17 6.60
N LEU A 93 15.80 5.36 6.05
CA LEU A 93 16.57 6.41 6.71
C LEU A 93 15.70 7.19 7.70
N ALA A 94 14.49 7.57 7.28
CA ALA A 94 13.61 8.37 8.12
C ALA A 94 12.12 8.14 7.85
N HIS A 95 11.31 8.29 8.89
CA HIS A 95 9.86 8.41 8.77
C HIS A 95 9.47 9.89 8.57
N LEU A 96 8.91 10.21 7.40
CA LEU A 96 8.55 11.57 7.02
C LEU A 96 7.16 11.97 7.52
N GLY A 97 6.27 11.00 7.76
CA GLY A 97 4.96 11.24 8.36
C GLY A 97 3.86 10.34 7.79
N ASP A 98 2.65 10.63 8.24
CA ASP A 98 1.43 9.88 7.91
C ASP A 98 0.77 10.43 6.63
N GLU A 99 1.34 11.50 6.08
CA GLU A 99 0.89 12.17 4.88
C GLU A 99 1.04 11.25 3.67
N ARG A 100 -0.02 11.18 2.86
CA ARG A 100 0.03 10.46 1.60
C ARG A 100 0.73 11.32 0.56
N LEU A 101 1.65 10.70 -0.18
CA LEU A 101 2.08 11.28 -1.45
C LEU A 101 0.86 11.38 -2.39
N PRO A 102 0.84 12.38 -3.29
CA PRO A 102 -0.20 12.56 -4.27
C PRO A 102 -0.22 11.37 -5.21
N GLY A 103 -1.08 10.42 -4.91
CA GLY A 103 -1.42 9.27 -5.73
C GLY A 103 -2.90 9.01 -5.54
N GLY A 104 -3.66 9.14 -6.62
CA GLY A 104 -5.11 8.94 -6.61
C GLY A 104 -5.50 7.54 -6.14
N ILE A 105 -6.81 7.36 -5.99
CA ILE A 105 -7.45 6.08 -5.65
C ILE A 105 -7.09 4.97 -6.69
N SER A 106 -6.52 5.33 -7.84
CA SER A 106 -5.95 4.45 -8.85
C SER A 106 -4.43 4.62 -8.97
N GLY A 107 -3.66 3.62 -8.50
CA GLY A 107 -2.29 3.34 -8.94
C GLY A 107 -1.22 4.40 -8.63
N GLY A 108 -0.52 4.22 -7.51
CA GLY A 108 0.96 4.17 -7.42
C GLY A 108 1.87 5.22 -8.05
N VAL A 109 1.38 6.32 -8.61
CA VAL A 109 2.25 7.34 -9.20
C VAL A 109 2.52 8.43 -8.17
N VAL A 110 3.71 8.41 -7.56
CA VAL A 110 4.30 9.64 -7.03
C VAL A 110 4.66 10.45 -8.26
N TYR A 111 3.88 11.50 -8.53
CA TYR A 111 4.15 12.42 -9.64
C TYR A 111 5.62 12.92 -9.57
N PRO A 112 6.23 13.31 -10.71
CA PRO A 112 7.64 13.74 -10.82
C PRO A 112 7.99 15.01 -10.04
N THR A 113 7.11 15.49 -9.16
CA THR A 113 7.27 16.70 -8.35
C THR A 113 7.98 16.39 -7.03
N VAL A 114 9.12 15.70 -7.10
CA VAL A 114 10.06 15.62 -5.99
C VAL A 114 11.34 16.28 -6.45
N LYS A 115 11.79 17.29 -5.71
CA LYS A 115 13.11 17.88 -5.89
C LYS A 115 14.04 17.33 -4.83
N PHE A 116 15.25 17.00 -5.23
CA PHE A 116 16.30 16.51 -4.37
C PHE A 116 17.57 17.32 -4.58
N ASN A 117 18.31 17.52 -3.51
CA ASN A 117 19.64 18.10 -3.59
C ASN A 117 20.51 17.59 -2.43
N LEU A 118 21.82 17.49 -2.65
CA LEU A 118 22.80 17.12 -1.64
C LEU A 118 23.86 18.21 -1.56
N LYS A 119 23.84 19.01 -0.49
CA LYS A 119 24.81 20.09 -0.25
C LYS A 119 25.57 19.83 1.04
N LYS A 120 26.91 19.75 0.94
CA LYS A 120 27.80 19.63 2.11
C LYS A 120 27.38 18.51 3.09
N GLY A 121 27.01 17.34 2.56
CA GLY A 121 26.58 16.20 3.37
C GLY A 121 25.15 16.27 3.92
N VAL A 122 24.37 17.28 3.54
CA VAL A 122 22.95 17.41 3.91
C VAL A 122 22.07 17.23 2.68
N PHE A 123 21.16 16.26 2.78
CA PHE A 123 20.21 15.94 1.73
C PHE A 123 18.91 16.72 1.93
N TYR A 124 18.51 17.51 0.94
CA TYR A 124 17.31 18.33 0.95
C TYR A 124 16.29 17.73 -0.02
N ALA A 125 15.04 17.67 0.41
CA ALA A 125 13.97 17.19 -0.43
C ALA A 125 12.70 18.03 -0.26
N ALA A 126 12.01 18.26 -1.37
CA ALA A 126 10.67 18.82 -1.40
C ALA A 126 9.77 17.91 -2.22
N TYR A 127 8.63 17.50 -1.67
CA TYR A 127 7.66 16.66 -2.35
C TYR A 127 6.27 17.27 -2.22
N ARG A 128 5.50 17.28 -3.31
CA ARG A 128 4.12 17.74 -3.28
C ARG A 128 3.28 16.82 -2.38
N ILE A 129 2.39 17.40 -1.59
CA ILE A 129 1.33 16.74 -0.82
C ILE A 129 0.01 17.24 -1.44
N LYS A 130 -0.78 16.38 -2.08
CA LYS A 130 -2.13 16.81 -2.51
C LYS A 130 -3.10 16.67 -1.34
N LYS A 131 -3.78 17.77 -1.00
CA LYS A 131 -5.06 17.68 -0.26
C LYS A 131 -6.14 17.15 -1.19
N HIS A 132 -7.13 16.44 -0.64
CA HIS A 132 -8.21 15.81 -1.39
C HIS A 132 -9.09 16.78 -2.22
N SER A 133 -8.94 18.09 -2.05
CA SER A 133 -9.64 19.13 -2.80
C SER A 133 -8.74 19.76 -3.87
N ASN A 134 -9.16 19.73 -5.13
CA ASN A 134 -8.48 20.38 -6.26
C ASN A 134 -8.46 21.93 -6.22
N THR A 135 -8.91 22.54 -5.12
CA THR A 135 -9.18 23.99 -5.01
C THR A 135 -8.19 24.75 -4.13
N GLY A 136 -7.19 24.07 -3.54
CA GLY A 136 -6.18 24.71 -2.68
C GLY A 136 -4.82 24.86 -3.36
N PRO A 137 -3.95 25.77 -2.88
CA PRO A 137 -2.56 25.84 -3.31
C PRO A 137 -1.83 24.53 -3.02
N ASP A 138 -0.81 24.24 -3.82
CA ASP A 138 0.02 23.05 -3.61
C ASP A 138 0.71 23.12 -2.26
N THR A 139 0.41 22.16 -1.40
CA THR A 139 1.17 21.96 -0.17
C THR A 139 2.39 21.10 -0.47
N TYR A 140 3.55 21.47 0.05
CA TYR A 140 4.78 20.69 -0.06
C TYR A 140 5.21 20.20 1.32
N GLY A 141 5.60 18.93 1.38
CA GLY A 141 6.40 18.39 2.46
C GLY A 141 7.86 18.66 2.13
N MET A 142 8.57 19.26 3.08
CA MET A 142 9.98 19.63 2.92
C MET A 142 10.77 19.09 4.10
N PHE A 143 11.95 18.55 3.83
CA PHE A 143 12.85 18.11 4.88
C PHE A 143 14.30 18.23 4.47
N SER A 144 15.16 18.25 5.49
CA SER A 144 16.58 17.97 5.33
C SER A 144 16.98 16.73 6.14
N TRP A 145 17.99 16.03 5.64
CA TRP A 145 18.57 14.85 6.27
C TRP A 145 20.08 15.02 6.32
N ASP A 146 20.61 15.16 7.53
CA ASP A 146 22.04 15.20 7.79
C ASP A 146 22.62 13.78 7.68
N MET A 147 23.45 13.53 6.67
CA MET A 147 23.97 12.18 6.36
C MET A 147 24.88 11.63 7.46
N GLU A 148 25.68 12.50 8.10
CA GLU A 148 26.62 12.12 9.14
C GLU A 148 25.89 11.91 10.47
N LYS A 149 25.03 12.85 10.85
CA LYS A 149 24.31 12.80 12.14
C LYS A 149 23.07 11.92 12.09
N ARG A 150 22.70 11.42 10.90
CA ARG A 150 21.49 10.62 10.64
C ARG A 150 20.24 11.28 11.23
N ARG A 151 20.08 12.57 10.97
CA ARG A 151 19.04 13.40 11.60
C ARG A 151 18.12 14.02 10.57
N LEU A 152 16.82 13.75 10.71
CA LEU A 152 15.76 14.40 9.95
C LEU A 152 15.37 15.73 10.59
N VAL A 153 15.27 16.78 9.77
CA VAL A 153 14.64 18.05 10.14
C VAL A 153 13.51 18.33 9.16
N LYS A 154 12.28 18.42 9.68
CA LYS A 154 11.12 18.83 8.88
C LYS A 154 11.10 20.35 8.75
N ILE A 155 10.80 20.84 7.56
CA ILE A 155 10.83 22.27 7.24
C ILE A 155 9.40 22.73 7.02
N GLN A 156 8.96 23.71 7.82
CA GLN A 156 7.58 24.19 7.81
C GLN A 156 7.34 25.24 6.70
N THR A 157 6.08 25.33 6.29
CA THR A 157 5.59 25.83 5.00
C THR A 157 5.63 27.35 4.78
N GLU A 158 5.89 28.17 5.79
CA GLU A 158 5.93 29.64 5.63
C GLU A 158 7.13 30.12 4.79
N LEU A 159 8.10 29.23 4.53
CA LEU A 159 9.36 29.51 3.84
C LEU A 159 9.52 28.71 2.53
N GLN A 160 8.42 28.34 1.86
CA GLN A 160 8.51 27.49 0.67
C GLN A 160 9.38 28.10 -0.44
N GLU A 161 9.13 29.35 -0.84
CA GLU A 161 9.86 29.99 -1.94
C GLU A 161 11.35 30.14 -1.61
N SER A 162 11.67 30.66 -0.43
CA SER A 162 13.06 30.81 0.01
C SER A 162 13.78 29.46 0.12
N PHE A 163 13.10 28.41 0.60
CA PHE A 163 13.65 27.05 0.61
C PHE A 163 13.93 26.54 -0.81
N PHE A 164 13.02 26.81 -1.75
CA PHE A 164 13.20 26.40 -3.14
C PHE A 164 14.37 27.13 -3.81
N GLU A 165 14.51 28.43 -3.59
CA GLU A 165 15.61 29.23 -4.11
C GLU A 165 16.95 28.82 -3.49
N GLU A 166 17.02 28.67 -2.17
CA GLU A 166 18.26 28.34 -1.45
C GLU A 166 18.80 26.94 -1.82
N HIS A 167 17.90 25.96 -1.92
CA HIS A 167 18.30 24.56 -2.04
C HIS A 167 18.09 23.97 -3.43
N PHE A 168 17.28 24.57 -4.30
CA PHE A 168 17.06 24.07 -5.66
C PHE A 168 17.15 25.18 -6.73
N GLY A 169 17.67 26.35 -6.37
CA GLY A 169 17.92 27.46 -7.28
C GLY A 169 19.03 27.16 -8.30
N HIS A 170 19.12 28.03 -9.31
CA HIS A 170 19.98 27.85 -10.47
C HIS A 170 21.48 27.92 -10.10
N GLY A 171 22.28 26.98 -10.62
CA GLY A 171 23.75 27.03 -10.55
C GLY A 171 24.43 25.69 -10.28
N GLU A 172 23.69 24.68 -9.81
CA GLU A 172 24.21 23.33 -9.62
C GLU A 172 23.84 22.43 -10.80
N ALA A 173 24.70 21.47 -11.13
CA ALA A 173 24.38 20.47 -12.15
C ALA A 173 23.15 19.67 -11.71
N GLU A 174 22.20 19.48 -12.63
CA GLU A 174 21.05 18.62 -12.40
C GLU A 174 21.52 17.23 -11.95
N PRO A 175 21.01 16.72 -10.82
CA PRO A 175 21.46 15.44 -10.31
C PRO A 175 21.05 14.30 -11.25
N GLU A 176 21.82 13.22 -11.23
CA GLU A 176 21.43 12.01 -11.94
C GLU A 176 20.20 11.39 -11.24
N MET A 177 19.07 11.39 -11.95
CA MET A 177 17.80 10.90 -11.44
C MET A 177 17.40 9.59 -12.11
N LEU A 178 17.04 8.59 -11.30
CA LEU A 178 16.42 7.36 -11.76
C LEU A 178 14.89 7.51 -11.76
N ALA A 179 14.26 7.30 -12.92
CA ALA A 179 12.81 7.42 -13.04
C ALA A 179 12.05 6.50 -12.07
N HIS A 180 10.91 6.96 -11.57
CA HIS A 180 10.12 6.25 -10.54
C HIS A 180 9.74 4.81 -10.92
N TYR A 181 9.43 4.52 -12.19
CA TYR A 181 9.09 3.15 -12.61
C TYR A 181 10.32 2.22 -12.59
N LYS A 182 11.52 2.77 -12.80
CA LYS A 182 12.78 2.03 -12.63
C LYS A 182 13.06 1.81 -11.15
N MET A 183 12.83 2.82 -10.31
CA MET A 183 12.87 2.66 -8.85
C MET A 183 11.93 1.54 -8.38
N TYR A 184 10.66 1.56 -8.80
CA TYR A 184 9.70 0.51 -8.51
C TYR A 184 10.22 -0.88 -8.92
N ARG A 185 10.79 -1.01 -10.13
CA ARG A 185 11.33 -2.29 -10.62
C ARG A 185 12.53 -2.79 -9.82
N LEU A 186 13.37 -1.90 -9.31
CA LEU A 186 14.50 -2.28 -8.46
C LEU A 186 14.03 -2.79 -7.10
N VAL A 187 13.09 -2.07 -6.48
CA VAL A 187 12.73 -2.35 -5.08
C VAL A 187 11.55 -3.32 -4.92
N LYS A 188 10.79 -3.63 -5.99
CA LYS A 188 9.65 -4.56 -5.93
C LYS A 188 10.04 -6.00 -5.57
N GLU A 189 11.31 -6.37 -5.77
CA GLU A 189 11.78 -7.73 -5.51
C GLU A 189 12.33 -7.89 -4.08
N ILE A 190 12.48 -6.78 -3.36
CA ILE A 190 12.89 -6.79 -1.95
C ILE A 190 11.71 -7.30 -1.12
N PRO A 191 11.88 -8.41 -0.37
CA PRO A 191 10.85 -8.94 0.52
C PRO A 191 10.33 -7.87 1.48
N LEU A 192 9.02 -7.88 1.76
CA LEU A 192 8.39 -6.87 2.61
C LEU A 192 8.97 -6.85 4.03
N GLU A 193 9.44 -8.01 4.50
CA GLU A 193 10.11 -8.19 5.79
C GLU A 193 11.41 -7.38 5.87
N GLU A 194 12.16 -7.27 4.77
CA GLU A 194 13.40 -6.48 4.71
C GLU A 194 13.12 -4.97 4.77
N TRP A 195 11.90 -4.53 4.43
CA TRP A 195 11.49 -3.15 4.68
C TRP A 195 11.27 -2.86 6.17
N GLY A 196 11.14 -3.88 7.02
CA GLY A 196 10.76 -3.69 8.43
C GLY A 196 9.37 -3.04 8.61
N LEU A 197 8.51 -3.16 7.60
CA LEU A 197 7.16 -2.59 7.58
C LEU A 197 6.13 -3.64 7.98
N PRO A 198 4.99 -3.22 8.56
CA PRO A 198 3.95 -4.17 8.90
C PRO A 198 3.37 -4.77 7.62
N THR A 199 2.99 -6.04 7.71
CA THR A 199 2.43 -6.83 6.62
C THR A 199 0.91 -6.82 6.64
N VAL A 200 0.29 -7.30 5.55
CA VAL A 200 -1.16 -7.51 5.52
C VAL A 200 -1.66 -8.49 6.59
N LEU A 201 -0.82 -9.44 7.02
CA LEU A 201 -1.19 -10.46 8.01
C LEU A 201 -1.29 -9.85 9.42
N ASP A 202 -0.51 -8.82 9.74
CA ASP A 202 -0.59 -8.08 11.00
C ASP A 202 -1.96 -7.42 11.20
N TYR A 203 -2.61 -7.06 10.09
CA TYR A 203 -3.93 -6.42 10.08
C TYR A 203 -5.07 -7.37 9.71
N CYS A 204 -4.82 -8.66 9.54
CA CYS A 204 -5.83 -9.63 9.13
C CYS A 204 -5.57 -10.98 9.76
N LYS A 205 -5.96 -11.17 11.02
CA LYS A 205 -5.86 -12.47 11.72
C LYS A 205 -7.00 -13.39 11.30
N LYS A 206 -6.65 -14.52 10.69
CA LYS A 206 -7.56 -15.60 10.27
C LYS A 206 -6.99 -16.94 10.69
N SER A 207 -7.84 -17.97 10.75
CA SER A 207 -7.35 -19.34 10.88
C SER A 207 -6.72 -19.82 9.57
N ASP A 208 -5.85 -20.82 9.65
CA ASP A 208 -5.17 -21.38 8.47
C ASP A 208 -6.16 -21.94 7.44
N SER A 209 -7.26 -22.53 7.91
CA SER A 209 -8.38 -22.96 7.05
C SER A 209 -9.03 -21.78 6.30
N ALA A 210 -9.19 -20.63 6.96
CA ALA A 210 -9.74 -19.43 6.33
C ALA A 210 -8.75 -18.81 5.33
N TYR A 211 -7.45 -18.83 5.62
CA TYR A 211 -6.41 -18.42 4.67
C TYR A 211 -6.33 -19.34 3.46
N ALA A 212 -6.34 -20.66 3.66
CA ALA A 212 -6.38 -21.64 2.57
C ALA A 212 -7.60 -21.40 1.67
N LYS A 213 -8.76 -21.10 2.28
CA LYS A 213 -9.97 -20.71 1.54
C LYS A 213 -9.78 -19.43 0.72
N ASP A 214 -9.07 -18.44 1.24
CA ASP A 214 -8.76 -17.22 0.48
C ASP A 214 -7.89 -17.51 -0.73
N LEU A 215 -6.86 -18.38 -0.61
CA LEU A 215 -6.06 -18.83 -1.75
C LEU A 215 -6.93 -19.54 -2.80
N ILE A 216 -7.78 -20.47 -2.36
CA ILE A 216 -8.70 -21.20 -3.26
C ILE A 216 -9.63 -20.24 -3.98
N LEU A 217 -10.13 -19.21 -3.30
CA LEU A 217 -11.05 -18.23 -3.87
C LEU A 217 -10.35 -17.07 -4.59
N LEU A 218 -9.01 -17.02 -4.58
CA LEU A 218 -8.19 -15.90 -5.06
C LEU A 218 -8.59 -14.55 -4.45
N ARG A 219 -8.83 -14.52 -3.14
CA ARG A 219 -9.12 -13.28 -2.41
C ARG A 219 -7.84 -12.51 -2.08
N GLY A 220 -7.98 -11.20 -1.91
CA GLY A 220 -6.85 -10.28 -1.72
C GLY A 220 -6.09 -10.01 -3.02
N ASP A 221 -5.10 -9.11 -2.94
CA ASP A 221 -4.14 -8.90 -4.03
C ASP A 221 -3.08 -10.03 -4.05
N TYR A 222 -2.18 -9.98 -5.03
CA TYR A 222 -1.14 -10.99 -5.15
C TYR A 222 -0.18 -10.98 -3.96
N SER A 223 0.22 -9.80 -3.49
CA SER A 223 1.06 -9.62 -2.29
C SER A 223 0.46 -10.29 -1.06
N TYR A 224 -0.85 -10.14 -0.84
CA TYR A 224 -1.55 -10.84 0.23
C TYR A 224 -1.46 -12.35 0.09
N ARG A 225 -1.70 -12.88 -1.11
CA ARG A 225 -1.64 -14.33 -1.34
C ARG A 225 -0.24 -14.88 -1.13
N LEU A 226 0.82 -14.18 -1.55
CA LEU A 226 2.20 -14.60 -1.29
C LEU A 226 2.52 -14.72 0.20
N LEU A 227 2.13 -13.73 0.99
CA LEU A 227 2.35 -13.77 2.45
C LEU A 227 1.54 -14.88 3.12
N VAL A 228 0.31 -15.12 2.64
CA VAL A 228 -0.49 -16.26 3.10
C VAL A 228 0.18 -17.60 2.72
N ILE A 229 0.72 -17.72 1.49
CA ILE A 229 1.43 -18.92 1.04
C ILE A 229 2.67 -19.16 1.88
N ASP A 230 3.46 -18.13 2.17
CA ASP A 230 4.66 -18.25 2.99
C ASP A 230 4.31 -18.67 4.44
N LYS A 231 3.30 -18.06 5.05
CA LYS A 231 2.78 -18.48 6.37
C LYS A 231 2.34 -19.95 6.37
N LEU A 232 1.46 -20.32 5.43
CA LEU A 232 0.94 -21.68 5.34
C LEU A 232 2.04 -22.68 4.95
N GLY A 233 3.03 -22.28 4.17
CA GLY A 233 4.16 -23.12 3.77
C GLY A 233 5.03 -23.54 4.94
N ARG A 234 5.16 -22.68 5.96
CA ARG A 234 5.87 -22.98 7.21
C ARG A 234 5.10 -23.96 8.11
N GLU A 235 3.77 -23.92 8.06
CA GLU A 235 2.90 -24.64 9.00
C GLU A 235 2.28 -25.93 8.43
N LEU A 236 2.00 -25.98 7.12
CA LEU A 236 1.35 -27.11 6.47
C LEU A 236 2.35 -28.17 6.01
N SER A 237 1.88 -29.43 6.03
CA SER A 237 2.55 -30.55 5.36
C SER A 237 2.42 -30.42 3.83
N ALA A 238 3.24 -31.19 3.10
CA ALA A 238 3.12 -31.30 1.65
C ALA A 238 1.71 -31.71 1.21
N ASP A 239 1.04 -32.60 1.96
CA ASP A 239 -0.34 -33.01 1.66
C ASP A 239 -1.35 -31.88 1.85
N GLY A 240 -1.15 -31.02 2.86
CA GLY A 240 -1.97 -29.82 3.04
C GLY A 240 -1.88 -28.87 1.85
N ILE A 241 -0.67 -28.67 1.30
CA ILE A 241 -0.45 -27.85 0.10
C ILE A 241 -1.09 -28.50 -1.14
N ARG A 242 -0.93 -29.83 -1.31
CA ARG A 242 -1.57 -30.59 -2.41
C ARG A 242 -3.09 -30.49 -2.36
N ASP A 243 -3.70 -30.53 -1.17
CA ASP A 243 -5.15 -30.36 -0.99
C ASP A 243 -5.63 -28.96 -1.43
N ILE A 244 -4.86 -27.91 -1.13
CA ILE A 244 -5.17 -26.55 -1.61
C ILE A 244 -5.14 -26.50 -3.14
N LEU A 245 -4.09 -27.02 -3.77
CA LEU A 245 -3.95 -27.08 -5.24
C LEU A 245 -5.10 -27.87 -5.89
N ALA A 246 -5.46 -29.02 -5.33
CA ALA A 246 -6.58 -29.83 -5.80
C ALA A 246 -7.91 -29.07 -5.69
N LYS A 247 -8.13 -28.33 -4.60
CA LYS A 247 -9.33 -27.49 -4.41
C LYS A 247 -9.37 -26.30 -5.37
N MET A 248 -8.23 -25.68 -5.68
CA MET A 248 -8.13 -24.65 -6.72
C MET A 248 -8.53 -25.21 -8.09
N GLU A 249 -8.02 -26.38 -8.46
CA GLU A 249 -8.35 -27.03 -9.74
C GLU A 249 -9.84 -27.41 -9.81
N LYS A 250 -10.36 -28.01 -8.75
CA LYS A 250 -11.80 -28.33 -8.62
C LYS A 250 -12.66 -27.07 -8.77
N ARG A 251 -12.22 -25.93 -8.26
CA ARG A 251 -12.93 -24.65 -8.44
C ARG A 251 -12.85 -24.18 -9.88
N LYS A 252 -11.67 -24.13 -10.49
CA LYS A 252 -11.46 -23.75 -11.90
C LYS A 252 -12.41 -24.52 -12.82
N ASN A 253 -12.55 -25.82 -12.61
CA ASN A 253 -13.41 -26.68 -13.43
C ASN A 253 -14.92 -26.49 -13.22
N LYS A 254 -15.34 -25.83 -12.12
CA LYS A 254 -16.74 -25.43 -11.90
C LYS A 254 -17.09 -24.09 -12.55
N LEU A 255 -16.09 -23.23 -12.83
CA LEU A 255 -16.31 -21.93 -13.46
C LEU A 255 -16.53 -22.11 -14.97
N ARG A 256 -17.29 -21.19 -15.57
CA ARG A 256 -17.59 -21.21 -17.00
C ARG A 256 -17.04 -19.96 -17.70
N SER A 257 -16.72 -20.11 -18.98
CA SER A 257 -16.39 -19.01 -19.90
C SER A 257 -15.40 -17.99 -19.31
N TYR A 258 -15.82 -16.73 -19.21
CA TYR A 258 -15.00 -15.61 -18.74
C TYR A 258 -14.51 -15.81 -17.29
N GLU A 259 -15.33 -16.36 -16.39
CA GLU A 259 -14.92 -16.57 -15.01
C GLU A 259 -13.79 -17.59 -14.91
N LYS A 260 -13.85 -18.65 -15.72
CA LYS A 260 -12.79 -19.67 -15.79
C LYS A 260 -11.49 -19.05 -16.32
N MET A 261 -11.57 -18.28 -17.40
CA MET A 261 -10.42 -17.58 -17.98
C MET A 261 -9.80 -16.60 -16.99
N ARG A 262 -10.61 -15.77 -16.34
CA ARG A 262 -10.16 -14.80 -15.32
C ARG A 262 -9.52 -15.51 -14.13
N TYR A 263 -10.14 -16.58 -13.63
CA TYR A 263 -9.58 -17.36 -12.54
C TYR A 263 -8.24 -17.98 -12.92
N ASP A 264 -8.14 -18.55 -14.11
CA ASP A 264 -6.90 -19.18 -14.59
C ASP A 264 -5.75 -18.16 -14.62
N MET A 265 -5.99 -17.01 -15.24
CA MET A 265 -5.05 -15.89 -15.31
C MET A 265 -4.60 -15.42 -13.93
N LEU A 266 -5.54 -15.20 -13.00
CA LEU A 266 -5.23 -14.70 -11.66
C LEU A 266 -4.60 -15.77 -10.74
N SER A 267 -4.85 -17.05 -11.01
CA SER A 267 -4.36 -18.15 -10.18
C SER A 267 -2.93 -18.56 -10.50
N LYS A 268 -2.43 -18.27 -11.70
CA LYS A 268 -1.15 -18.76 -12.22
C LYS A 268 0.00 -18.60 -11.22
N GLU A 269 0.30 -17.36 -10.82
CA GLU A 269 1.41 -17.07 -9.91
C GLU A 269 1.21 -17.69 -8.51
N THR A 270 -0.05 -17.74 -8.03
CA THR A 270 -0.39 -18.37 -6.75
C THR A 270 -0.14 -19.89 -6.78
N ARG A 271 -0.44 -20.55 -7.90
CA ARG A 271 -0.18 -21.97 -8.08
C ARG A 271 1.31 -22.26 -8.19
N GLU A 272 2.01 -21.47 -9.00
CA GLU A 272 3.47 -21.59 -9.16
C GLU A 272 4.19 -21.44 -7.81
N ALA A 273 3.77 -20.49 -6.97
CA ALA A 273 4.32 -20.32 -5.62
C ALA A 273 4.05 -21.54 -4.71
N LEU A 274 2.83 -22.08 -4.71
CA LEU A 274 2.47 -23.29 -3.94
C LEU A 274 3.22 -24.53 -4.43
N GLU A 275 3.37 -24.70 -5.74
CA GLU A 275 4.14 -25.79 -6.36
C GLU A 275 5.63 -25.65 -6.05
N GLY A 276 6.16 -24.42 -5.98
CA GLY A 276 7.51 -24.12 -5.54
C GLY A 276 7.78 -24.62 -4.11
N LEU A 277 6.83 -24.42 -3.19
CA LEU A 277 6.95 -24.94 -1.82
C LEU A 277 7.02 -26.46 -1.76
N LEU A 278 6.31 -27.17 -2.65
CA LEU A 278 6.35 -28.64 -2.71
C LEU A 278 7.69 -29.20 -3.19
N LYS A 279 8.47 -28.43 -3.95
CA LYS A 279 9.81 -28.85 -4.39
C LYS A 279 10.86 -28.74 -3.28
N ASN A 280 10.58 -27.92 -2.28
CA ASN A 280 11.50 -27.60 -1.18
C ASN A 280 11.13 -28.31 0.14
N LYS A 281 10.14 -29.22 0.11
CA LYS A 281 9.72 -30.07 1.25
C LYS A 281 10.00 -31.53 0.95
#